data_AF-I1GTM6-F1
#
_entry.id   AF-I1GTM6-F1
#
_cell.length_a   1.000
_cell.length_b   1.000
_cell.length_c   1.000
_cell.angle_alpha   90.00
_cell.angle_beta   90.00
_cell.angle_gamma   90.00
#
_symmetry.space_group_name_H-M   'P 1'
#
loop_
_entity.id
_entity.type
_entity.pdbx_description
1 polymer ?
#
loop_
_entity_poly.entity_id
_entity_poly.type
_entity_poly.pdbx_seq_one_letter_code
_entity_poly.pdbx_strand_id
1 'polypeptide(L)'
;MAAARALLARLLRPKIPPLSSSHCFLRRGGPVPLPPPPVGEWRRAFHDGRPRGPLWRSKKLIGKEALFAIQGLKRFKGDEEKLKEFVKRHVARLLKADKLAVLGELERQEEVDLSVKMFRIVQKEDWYKPDVYMYKDLIIALAKCKKMEEAMEIWGNMRDEKLFPDSQTYAEVIRGFLRYGSPSDAMNIYEDMKRSPDPPEELPFRVLLKGLLPHPLLRNRVKQDFEELFPERHIYDPPEEIFGMH
;
A
#
# COMPACT_ATOMS: atom_id res chain seq x y z
N MET A 1 -11.20 8.68 -59.75
CA MET A 1 -11.18 10.07 -59.24
C MET A 1 -12.56 10.69 -59.41
N ALA A 2 -13.12 11.22 -58.32
CA ALA A 2 -14.04 12.36 -58.28
C ALA A 2 -15.55 12.27 -58.64
N ALA A 3 -16.17 11.12 -58.92
CA ALA A 3 -17.63 11.11 -59.21
C ALA A 3 -18.53 10.22 -58.31
N ALA A 4 -17.97 9.40 -57.41
CA ALA A 4 -18.76 8.46 -56.58
C ALA A 4 -18.78 8.80 -55.07
N ARG A 5 -18.41 10.02 -54.67
CA ARG A 5 -18.35 10.44 -53.26
C ARG A 5 -19.32 11.56 -52.86
N ALA A 6 -20.26 11.93 -53.74
CA ALA A 6 -21.19 13.05 -53.51
C ALA A 6 -22.60 12.64 -53.03
N LEU A 7 -22.90 11.36 -52.87
CA LEU A 7 -24.25 10.87 -52.57
C LEU A 7 -24.49 10.38 -51.12
N LEU A 8 -23.51 10.51 -50.22
CA LEU A 8 -23.63 10.02 -48.83
C LEU A 8 -23.37 11.08 -47.75
N ALA A 9 -23.47 12.37 -48.07
CA ALA A 9 -23.29 13.49 -47.13
C ALA A 9 -24.58 14.31 -46.91
N ARG A 10 -25.76 13.69 -47.06
CA ARG A 10 -27.07 14.36 -46.98
C ARG A 10 -27.98 13.88 -45.84
N LEU A 11 -27.48 13.05 -44.91
CA LEU A 11 -28.28 12.49 -43.82
C LEU A 11 -27.59 12.61 -42.46
N LEU A 12 -27.24 13.81 -42.00
CA LEU A 12 -27.05 14.15 -40.58
C LEU A 12 -26.60 15.63 -40.46
N ARG A 13 -27.53 16.58 -40.62
CA ARG A 13 -27.36 17.93 -40.07
C ARG A 13 -28.57 18.22 -39.15
N PRO A 14 -28.38 18.36 -37.83
CA PRO A 14 -29.47 18.80 -36.95
C PRO A 14 -29.78 20.29 -37.17
N LYS A 15 -31.08 20.59 -37.10
CA LYS A 15 -31.72 21.91 -37.32
C LYS A 15 -31.30 22.92 -36.23
N ILE A 16 -30.98 24.14 -36.64
CA ILE A 16 -30.83 25.32 -35.76
C ILE A 16 -32.14 26.12 -35.80
N PRO A 17 -32.77 26.48 -34.66
CA PRO A 17 -33.91 27.39 -34.63
C PRO A 17 -33.46 28.88 -34.58
N PRO A 18 -34.32 29.84 -34.99
CA PRO A 18 -33.93 31.23 -35.16
C PRO A 18 -33.92 32.02 -33.85
N LEU A 19 -33.05 33.04 -33.81
CA LEU A 19 -32.91 34.05 -32.76
C LEU A 19 -34.09 35.03 -32.77
N SER A 20 -34.72 35.23 -31.61
CA SER A 20 -35.66 36.33 -31.35
C SER A 20 -34.98 37.38 -30.47
N SER A 21 -34.92 38.60 -30.98
CA SER A 21 -34.34 39.78 -30.33
C SER A 21 -35.37 40.49 -29.45
N SER A 22 -35.04 40.72 -28.18
CA SER A 22 -35.63 41.80 -27.37
C SER A 22 -34.59 42.35 -26.40
N HIS A 23 -34.36 43.65 -26.51
CA HIS A 23 -33.52 44.52 -25.68
C HIS A 23 -33.73 44.34 -24.16
N CYS A 24 -32.65 44.43 -23.35
CA CYS A 24 -32.40 45.56 -22.44
C CYS A 24 -31.28 45.31 -21.40
N PHE A 25 -30.43 46.34 -21.28
CA PHE A 25 -29.72 46.82 -20.09
C PHE A 25 -28.61 45.99 -19.41
N LEU A 26 -27.40 46.52 -19.59
CA LEU A 26 -26.24 46.41 -18.71
C LEU A 26 -26.58 46.64 -17.23
N ARG A 27 -26.20 45.71 -16.35
CA ARG A 27 -25.70 46.01 -15.01
C ARG A 27 -24.66 44.97 -14.59
N ARG A 28 -23.47 45.45 -14.23
CA ARG A 28 -22.41 44.69 -13.55
C ARG A 28 -22.95 44.20 -12.20
N GLY A 29 -22.87 42.90 -11.94
CA GLY A 29 -23.11 42.28 -10.63
C GLY A 29 -22.07 41.18 -10.40
N GLY A 30 -21.40 41.20 -9.25
CA GLY A 30 -20.41 40.19 -8.85
C GLY A 30 -21.02 38.79 -8.65
N PRO A 31 -20.20 37.79 -8.32
CA PRO A 31 -20.66 36.41 -8.19
C PRO A 31 -21.77 36.29 -7.14
N VAL A 32 -22.89 35.70 -7.56
CA VAL A 32 -24.05 35.40 -6.72
C VAL A 32 -23.66 34.36 -5.66
N PRO A 33 -23.99 34.54 -4.37
CA PRO A 33 -23.76 33.50 -3.37
C PRO A 33 -24.64 32.28 -3.67
N LEU A 34 -24.04 31.09 -3.70
CA LEU A 34 -24.79 29.85 -3.80
C LEU A 34 -25.72 29.69 -2.58
N PRO A 35 -26.95 29.17 -2.75
CA PRO A 35 -27.85 28.93 -1.64
C PRO A 35 -27.25 27.89 -0.66
N PRO A 36 -27.51 28.00 0.64
CA PRO A 36 -27.07 27.00 1.61
C PRO A 36 -27.75 25.66 1.31
N PRO A 37 -27.04 24.53 1.46
CA PRO A 37 -27.63 23.22 1.24
C PRO A 37 -28.74 22.94 2.26
N PRO A 38 -29.75 22.12 1.90
CA PRO A 38 -30.84 21.78 2.80
C PRO A 38 -30.30 21.10 4.06
N VAL A 39 -30.92 21.47 5.20
CA VAL A 39 -30.56 20.97 6.54
C VAL A 39 -30.84 19.47 6.60
N GLY A 40 -29.80 18.66 6.46
CA GLY A 40 -29.90 17.20 6.50
C GLY A 40 -28.65 16.42 6.08
N GLU A 41 -27.75 17.02 5.30
CA GLU A 41 -26.55 16.32 4.78
C GLU A 41 -25.25 16.87 5.36
N TRP A 42 -24.98 16.54 6.62
CA TRP A 42 -23.65 16.66 7.20
C TRP A 42 -22.98 15.28 7.26
N ARG A 43 -22.52 14.75 6.12
CA ARG A 43 -21.54 13.65 6.10
C ARG A 43 -20.41 13.87 5.09
N ARG A 44 -19.48 14.74 5.53
CA ARG A 44 -18.01 14.70 5.33
C ARG A 44 -17.48 14.23 3.97
N ALA A 45 -17.15 15.19 3.11
CA ALA A 45 -16.40 15.02 1.86
C ALA A 45 -14.87 14.84 2.05
N PHE A 46 -14.42 14.05 3.04
CA PHE A 46 -13.02 13.63 3.14
C PHE A 46 -12.96 12.19 3.64
N HIS A 47 -13.17 11.26 2.72
CA HIS A 47 -12.93 9.83 2.91
C HIS A 47 -11.83 9.44 1.91
N ASP A 48 -10.64 9.09 2.39
CA ASP A 48 -9.46 8.75 1.59
C ASP A 48 -9.45 7.29 1.11
N GLY A 49 -10.59 6.61 1.15
CA GLY A 49 -10.77 5.25 0.62
C GLY A 49 -9.98 4.14 1.33
N ARG A 50 -9.17 4.45 2.36
CA ARG A 50 -8.45 3.42 3.12
C ARG A 50 -9.44 2.72 4.06
N PRO A 51 -9.53 1.37 4.06
CA PRO A 51 -10.38 0.66 5.01
C PRO A 51 -9.85 0.94 6.41
N ARG A 52 -10.66 1.62 7.23
CA ARG A 52 -10.45 1.68 8.67
C ARG A 52 -10.59 0.26 9.18
N GLY A 53 -9.45 -0.39 9.43
CA GLY A 53 -9.42 -1.68 10.10
C GLY A 53 -10.14 -1.62 11.45
N PRO A 54 -10.44 -2.77 12.06
CA PRO A 54 -11.24 -2.85 13.28
C PRO A 54 -10.71 -1.92 14.39
N LEU A 55 -11.63 -1.22 15.08
CA LEU A 55 -11.35 -0.17 16.06
C LEU A 55 -10.38 -0.58 17.20
N TRP A 56 -10.15 -1.87 17.43
CA TRP A 56 -9.31 -2.39 18.51
C TRP A 56 -7.80 -2.30 18.27
N ARG A 57 -7.31 -1.93 17.07
CA ARG A 57 -5.89 -1.57 16.86
C ARG A 57 -5.59 -0.06 16.93
N SER A 58 -6.58 0.78 17.23
CA SER A 58 -6.48 2.23 17.03
C SER A 58 -6.83 3.08 18.25
N LYS A 59 -5.88 3.18 19.17
CA LYS A 59 -5.54 4.46 19.80
C LYS A 59 -4.04 4.50 20.12
N LYS A 60 -3.19 4.41 19.08
CA LYS A 60 -1.76 4.72 19.25
C LYS A 60 -1.69 6.21 19.56
N LEU A 61 -1.57 6.55 20.84
CA LEU A 61 -1.38 7.92 21.30
C LEU A 61 0.00 8.36 20.81
N ILE A 62 0.04 9.12 19.72
CA ILE A 62 1.28 9.74 19.25
C ILE A 62 1.55 10.93 20.19
N GLY A 63 2.68 10.88 20.88
CA GLY A 63 3.13 11.96 21.75
C GLY A 63 3.34 13.26 20.98
N LYS A 64 3.30 14.40 21.67
CA LYS A 64 3.55 15.72 21.05
C LYS A 64 4.95 15.79 20.41
N GLU A 65 5.94 15.15 21.04
CA GLU A 65 7.30 15.09 20.51
C GLU A 65 7.39 14.23 19.24
N ALA A 66 6.75 13.06 19.22
CA ALA A 66 6.64 12.24 18.03
C ALA A 66 5.93 12.98 16.89
N LEU A 67 4.82 13.69 17.16
CA LEU A 67 4.13 14.50 16.15
C LEU A 67 5.02 15.60 15.58
N PHE A 68 5.76 16.31 16.44
CA PHE A 68 6.72 17.32 16.00
C PHE A 68 7.83 16.71 15.13
N ALA A 69 8.37 15.55 15.52
CA ALA A 69 9.37 14.84 14.75
C ALA A 69 8.85 14.40 13.38
N ILE A 70 7.64 13.81 13.30
CA ILE A 70 7.01 13.41 12.02
C ILE A 70 6.87 14.61 11.09
N GLN A 71 6.33 15.72 11.59
CA GLN A 71 6.13 16.93 10.80
C GLN A 71 7.45 17.52 10.30
N GLY A 72 8.49 17.56 11.14
CA GLY A 72 9.80 18.05 10.76
C GLY A 72 10.50 17.15 9.74
N LEU A 73 10.46 15.83 9.93
CA LEU A 73 11.01 14.86 8.97
C LEU A 73 10.37 15.01 7.59
N LYS A 74 9.04 15.15 7.53
CA LYS A 74 8.32 15.39 6.26
C LYS A 74 8.66 16.73 5.64
N ARG A 75 8.76 17.79 6.45
CA ARG A 75 9.10 19.14 5.99
C ARG A 75 10.47 19.20 5.32
N PHE A 76 11.45 18.45 5.83
CA PHE A 76 12.82 18.47 5.32
C PHE A 76 13.16 17.28 4.39
N LYS A 77 12.17 16.51 3.93
CA LYS A 77 12.38 15.33 3.06
C LYS A 77 13.23 15.63 1.81
N GLY A 78 13.11 16.83 1.24
CA GLY A 78 13.83 17.26 0.04
C GLY A 78 15.18 17.97 0.26
N ASP A 79 15.59 18.19 1.51
CA ASP A 79 16.84 18.88 1.86
C ASP A 79 17.63 18.00 2.84
N GLU A 80 18.59 17.23 2.30
CA GLU A 80 19.29 16.22 3.09
C GLU A 80 20.11 16.81 4.24
N GLU A 81 20.69 18.00 4.07
CA GLU A 81 21.49 18.64 5.11
C GLU A 81 20.61 19.14 6.24
N LYS A 82 19.49 19.80 5.93
CA LYS A 82 18.51 20.18 6.95
C LYS A 82 17.89 18.97 7.63
N LEU A 83 17.65 17.88 6.89
CA LEU A 83 17.11 16.65 7.44
C LEU A 83 18.07 16.01 8.44
N LYS A 84 19.35 15.88 8.10
CA LYS A 84 20.39 15.35 9.01
C LYS A 84 20.49 16.19 10.27
N GLU A 85 20.51 17.51 10.15
CA GLU A 85 20.59 18.40 11.31
C GLU A 85 19.32 18.31 12.18
N PHE A 86 18.14 18.22 11.56
CA PHE A 86 16.88 18.01 12.29
C PHE A 86 16.87 16.67 13.03
N VAL A 87 17.33 15.60 12.39
CA VAL A 87 17.47 14.27 13.01
C VAL A 87 18.39 14.35 14.23
N LYS A 88 19.56 14.95 14.08
CA LYS A 88 20.54 15.09 15.17
C LYS A 88 20.00 15.89 16.36
N ARG A 89 19.28 16.99 16.12
CA ARG A 89 18.76 17.87 17.18
C ARG A 89 17.49 17.35 17.83
N HIS A 90 16.58 16.81 17.03
CA HIS A 90 15.22 16.51 17.50
C HIS A 90 14.96 15.02 17.58
N VAL A 91 15.34 14.22 16.57
CA VAL A 91 15.02 12.79 16.53
C VAL A 91 15.90 11.96 17.47
N ALA A 92 17.19 12.28 17.56
CA ALA A 92 18.15 11.52 18.38
C ALA A 92 17.76 11.46 19.86
N ARG A 93 17.16 12.54 20.39
CA ARG A 93 16.73 12.65 21.80
C ARG A 93 15.34 12.05 22.09
N LEU A 94 14.61 11.55 21.09
CA LEU A 94 13.30 10.93 21.34
C LEU A 94 13.45 9.66 22.17
N LEU A 95 12.47 9.42 23.03
CA LEU A 95 12.32 8.18 23.76
C LEU A 95 11.97 7.01 22.82
N LYS A 96 12.22 5.78 23.27
CA LYS A 96 11.87 4.54 22.55
C LYS A 96 10.44 4.56 22.01
N ALA A 97 9.46 4.88 22.85
CA ALA A 97 8.05 4.89 22.47
C ALA A 97 7.77 5.90 21.34
N ASP A 98 8.36 7.09 21.40
CA ASP A 98 8.17 8.12 20.39
C ASP A 98 8.87 7.74 19.07
N LYS A 99 10.10 7.19 19.10
CA LYS A 99 10.79 6.72 17.89
C LYS A 99 9.98 5.64 17.16
N LEU A 100 9.42 4.69 17.90
CA LEU A 100 8.54 3.63 17.34
C LEU A 100 7.17 4.18 16.90
N ALA A 101 6.68 5.25 17.52
CA ALA A 101 5.47 5.95 17.06
C ALA A 101 5.72 6.69 15.75
N VAL A 102 6.84 7.39 15.63
CA VAL A 102 7.28 8.06 14.40
C VAL A 102 7.42 7.05 13.26
N LEU A 103 8.15 5.95 13.48
CA LEU A 103 8.36 4.91 12.47
C LEU A 103 7.02 4.38 11.93
N GLY A 104 6.14 3.89 12.81
CA GLY A 104 4.87 3.33 12.39
C GLY A 104 3.92 4.34 11.75
N GLU A 105 4.00 5.62 12.11
CA GLU A 105 3.19 6.67 11.46
C GLU A 105 3.72 7.01 10.07
N LEU A 106 5.04 7.01 9.85
CA LEU A 106 5.64 7.17 8.53
C LEU A 106 5.27 6.00 7.60
N GLU A 107 5.31 4.77 8.11
CA GLU A 107 4.86 3.57 7.38
C GLU A 107 3.39 3.64 7.01
N ARG A 108 2.52 4.06 7.95
CA ARG A 108 1.08 4.23 7.70
C ARG A 108 0.80 5.29 6.62
N GLN A 109 1.60 6.35 6.60
CA GLN A 109 1.53 7.42 5.61
C GLN A 109 2.25 7.08 4.30
N GLU A 110 2.85 5.88 4.18
CA GLU A 110 3.62 5.46 3.01
C GLU A 110 4.81 6.38 2.69
N GLU A 111 5.34 7.08 3.69
CA GLU A 111 6.57 7.87 3.61
C GLU A 111 7.79 6.96 3.80
N VAL A 112 7.90 5.97 2.91
CA VAL A 112 8.84 4.84 3.00
C VAL A 112 10.31 5.25 3.04
N ASP A 113 10.73 6.28 2.30
CA ASP A 113 12.12 6.77 2.34
C ASP A 113 12.52 7.25 3.75
N LEU A 114 11.60 7.97 4.41
CA LEU A 114 11.80 8.49 5.76
C LEU A 114 11.67 7.37 6.78
N SER A 115 10.76 6.43 6.56
CA SER A 115 10.58 5.25 7.39
C SER A 115 11.86 4.38 7.40
N VAL A 116 12.49 4.11 6.26
CA VAL A 116 13.77 3.39 6.19
C VAL A 116 14.88 4.16 6.91
N LYS A 117 14.96 5.50 6.72
CA LYS A 117 15.91 6.34 7.47
C LYS A 117 15.66 6.26 8.99
N MET A 118 14.39 6.29 9.42
CA MET A 118 14.00 6.18 10.83
C MET A 118 14.30 4.80 11.40
N PHE A 119 14.07 3.73 10.64
CA PHE A 119 14.40 2.36 11.00
C PHE A 119 15.91 2.20 11.26
N ARG A 120 16.75 2.73 10.36
CA ARG A 120 18.21 2.75 10.53
C ARG A 120 18.67 3.56 11.76
N ILE A 121 17.91 4.58 12.17
CA ILE A 121 18.17 5.31 13.42
C ILE A 121 17.83 4.40 14.61
N VAL A 122 16.66 3.75 14.58
CA VAL A 122 16.21 2.82 15.63
C VAL A 122 17.18 1.65 15.81
N GLN A 123 17.76 1.11 14.74
CA GLN A 123 18.76 0.04 14.80
C GLN A 123 20.06 0.43 15.54
N LYS A 124 20.37 1.73 15.62
CA LYS A 124 21.59 2.25 16.29
C LYS A 124 21.38 2.58 17.76
N GLU A 125 20.17 2.39 18.27
CA GLU A 125 19.84 2.71 19.66
C GLU A 125 20.24 1.57 20.60
N ASP A 126 20.72 1.90 21.80
CA ASP A 126 21.16 0.90 22.79
C ASP A 126 20.03 -0.06 23.23
N TRP A 127 18.78 0.40 23.18
CA TRP A 127 17.59 -0.38 23.55
C TRP A 127 17.04 -1.22 22.40
N TYR A 128 17.64 -1.15 21.21
CA TYR A 128 17.19 -1.87 20.04
C TYR A 128 17.25 -3.38 20.28
N LYS A 129 16.17 -4.05 19.90
CA LYS A 129 16.11 -5.49 19.83
C LYS A 129 15.48 -5.86 18.49
N PRO A 130 16.13 -6.69 17.68
CA PRO A 130 15.55 -7.24 16.46
C PRO A 130 14.13 -7.78 16.70
N ASP A 131 13.18 -7.30 15.92
CA ASP A 131 11.76 -7.65 16.04
C ASP A 131 11.16 -7.92 14.65
N VAL A 132 10.69 -9.14 14.45
CA VAL A 132 10.03 -9.61 13.22
C VAL A 132 8.91 -8.67 12.80
N TYR A 133 8.11 -8.16 13.74
CA TYR A 133 6.97 -7.29 13.43
C TYR A 133 7.40 -5.94 12.88
N MET A 134 8.52 -5.39 13.35
CA MET A 134 9.05 -4.12 12.86
C MET A 134 9.54 -4.26 11.42
N TYR A 135 10.24 -5.35 11.11
CA TYR A 135 10.65 -5.68 9.73
C TYR A 135 9.43 -5.90 8.84
N LYS A 136 8.46 -6.71 9.30
CA LYS A 136 7.24 -7.01 8.55
C LYS A 136 6.47 -5.75 8.15
N ASP A 137 6.22 -4.85 9.09
CA ASP A 137 5.43 -3.64 8.83
C ASP A 137 6.13 -2.73 7.81
N LEU A 138 7.47 -2.60 7.90
CA LEU A 138 8.30 -1.87 6.95
C LEU A 138 8.29 -2.52 5.54
N ILE A 139 8.46 -3.84 5.45
CA ILE A 139 8.43 -4.59 4.19
C ILE A 139 7.09 -4.42 3.49
N ILE A 140 5.98 -4.53 4.23
CA ILE A 140 4.64 -4.35 3.68
C ILE A 140 4.43 -2.90 3.22
N ALA A 141 4.97 -1.91 3.94
CA ALA A 141 4.92 -0.50 3.53
C ALA A 141 5.71 -0.25 2.23
N LEU A 142 6.91 -0.83 2.11
CA LEU A 142 7.72 -0.77 0.88
C LEU A 142 7.03 -1.46 -0.30
N ALA A 143 6.45 -2.64 -0.06
CA ALA A 143 5.70 -3.38 -1.07
C ALA A 143 4.49 -2.56 -1.58
N LYS A 144 3.74 -1.91 -0.68
CA LYS A 144 2.66 -0.97 -1.05
C LYS A 144 3.11 0.14 -1.99
N CYS A 145 4.32 0.65 -1.78
CA CYS A 145 4.92 1.72 -2.56
C CYS A 145 5.64 1.21 -3.83
N LYS A 146 5.50 -0.08 -4.17
CA LYS A 146 6.17 -0.73 -5.31
C LYS A 146 7.70 -0.70 -5.26
N LYS A 147 8.29 -0.55 -4.07
CA LYS A 147 9.74 -0.58 -3.83
C LYS A 147 10.21 -1.98 -3.47
N MET A 148 10.13 -2.90 -4.42
CA MET A 148 10.33 -4.33 -4.18
C MET A 148 11.78 -4.68 -3.85
N GLU A 149 12.74 -4.01 -4.51
CA GLU A 149 14.17 -4.19 -4.26
C GLU A 149 14.52 -3.81 -2.81
N GLU A 150 14.11 -2.63 -2.36
CA GLU A 150 14.28 -2.20 -0.95
C GLU A 150 13.54 -3.15 0.01
N ALA A 151 12.34 -3.63 -0.35
CA ALA A 151 11.60 -4.58 0.48
C ALA A 151 12.36 -5.91 0.67
N MET A 152 13.00 -6.42 -0.39
CA MET A 152 13.82 -7.62 -0.35
C MET A 152 15.15 -7.39 0.37
N GLU A 153 15.74 -6.19 0.31
CA GLU A 153 16.90 -5.81 1.12
C GLU A 153 16.55 -5.87 2.62
N ILE A 154 15.43 -5.27 3.03
CA ILE A 154 14.96 -5.31 4.41
C ILE A 154 14.63 -6.75 4.85
N TRP A 155 14.07 -7.58 3.97
CA TRP A 155 13.88 -9.01 4.23
C TRP A 155 15.20 -9.76 4.43
N GLY A 156 16.23 -9.45 3.63
CA GLY A 156 17.59 -9.97 3.80
C GLY A 156 18.19 -9.58 5.16
N ASN A 157 18.09 -8.31 5.53
CA ASN A 157 18.59 -7.80 6.81
C ASN A 157 17.94 -8.53 8.01
N MET A 158 16.64 -8.83 7.93
CA MET A 158 15.95 -9.62 8.96
C MET A 158 16.57 -11.02 9.12
N ARG A 159 16.98 -11.66 8.01
CA ARG A 159 17.65 -12.97 8.02
C ARG A 159 19.07 -12.87 8.59
N ASP A 160 19.79 -11.80 8.27
CA ASP A 160 21.14 -11.57 8.80
C ASP A 160 21.13 -11.37 10.32
N GLU A 161 20.06 -10.78 10.86
CA GLU A 161 19.79 -10.71 12.30
C GLU A 161 19.25 -12.02 12.90
N LYS A 162 19.20 -13.10 12.10
CA LYS A 162 18.75 -14.45 12.50
C LYS A 162 17.34 -14.48 13.07
N LEU A 163 16.46 -13.63 12.54
CA LEU A 163 15.05 -13.62 12.87
C LEU A 163 14.29 -14.62 12.00
N PHE A 164 13.45 -15.44 12.64
CA PHE A 164 12.59 -16.42 11.99
C PHE A 164 11.14 -15.95 12.10
N PRO A 165 10.48 -15.60 10.98
CA PRO A 165 9.09 -15.22 10.98
C PRO A 165 8.17 -16.39 11.33
N ASP A 166 7.03 -16.09 11.96
CA ASP A 166 5.95 -17.06 12.11
C ASP A 166 5.18 -17.26 10.79
N SER A 167 4.40 -18.34 10.72
CA SER A 167 3.52 -18.67 9.59
C SER A 167 2.62 -17.50 9.18
N GLN A 168 2.08 -16.77 10.15
CA GLN A 168 1.24 -15.61 9.88
C GLN A 168 2.02 -14.49 9.19
N THR A 169 3.24 -14.21 9.63
CA THR A 169 4.11 -13.19 9.05
C THR A 169 4.51 -13.56 7.63
N TYR A 170 4.91 -14.81 7.37
CA TYR A 170 5.14 -15.28 6.01
C TYR A 170 3.92 -15.07 5.12
N ALA A 171 2.73 -15.47 5.59
CA ALA A 171 1.48 -15.30 4.84
C ALA A 171 1.15 -13.82 4.56
N GLU A 172 1.40 -12.92 5.52
CA GLU A 172 1.16 -11.47 5.34
C GLU A 172 2.13 -10.84 4.35
N VAL A 173 3.42 -11.16 4.44
CA VAL A 173 4.45 -10.63 3.54
C VAL A 173 4.26 -11.16 2.12
N ILE A 174 4.07 -12.48 1.95
CA ILE A 174 3.78 -13.11 0.65
C ILE A 174 2.53 -12.47 0.01
N ARG A 175 1.46 -12.26 0.78
CA ARG A 175 0.26 -11.57 0.31
C ARG A 175 0.57 -10.14 -0.16
N GLY A 176 1.45 -9.44 0.55
CA GLY A 176 1.95 -8.12 0.15
C GLY A 176 2.57 -8.16 -1.23
N PHE A 177 3.60 -8.98 -1.44
CA PHE A 177 4.30 -9.09 -2.72
C PHE A 177 3.38 -9.52 -3.88
N LEU A 178 2.50 -10.51 -3.66
CA LEU A 178 1.54 -10.95 -4.68
C LEU A 178 0.55 -9.83 -5.05
N ARG A 179 0.07 -9.06 -4.06
CA ARG A 179 -0.88 -7.97 -4.29
C ARG A 179 -0.28 -6.81 -5.06
N TYR A 180 0.99 -6.50 -4.85
CA TYR A 180 1.66 -5.34 -5.43
C TYR A 180 2.46 -5.66 -6.70
N GLY A 181 2.41 -6.90 -7.18
CA GLY A 181 2.82 -7.28 -8.53
C GLY A 181 4.17 -7.97 -8.66
N SER A 182 4.72 -8.53 -7.57
CA SER A 182 6.00 -9.26 -7.58
C SER A 182 5.82 -10.72 -7.16
N PRO A 183 5.25 -11.59 -8.03
CA PRO A 183 5.08 -13.02 -7.74
C PRO A 183 6.42 -13.75 -7.58
N SER A 184 7.48 -13.33 -8.30
CA SER A 184 8.82 -13.90 -8.17
C SER A 184 9.41 -13.69 -6.77
N ASP A 185 9.28 -12.47 -6.23
CA ASP A 185 9.75 -12.17 -4.87
C ASP A 185 8.91 -12.90 -3.81
N ALA A 186 7.61 -13.02 -4.03
CA ALA A 186 6.75 -13.84 -3.18
C ALA A 186 7.19 -15.31 -3.15
N MET A 187 7.65 -15.86 -4.28
CA MET A 187 8.22 -17.21 -4.33
C MET A 187 9.58 -17.31 -3.63
N ASN A 188 10.42 -16.28 -3.68
CA ASN A 188 11.68 -16.27 -2.92
C ASN A 188 11.42 -16.36 -1.40
N ILE A 189 10.40 -15.64 -0.92
CA ILE A 189 9.99 -15.66 0.49
C ILE A 189 9.34 -17.00 0.86
N TYR A 190 8.60 -17.62 -0.06
CA TYR A 190 8.08 -18.97 0.11
C TYR A 190 9.19 -20.02 0.24
N GLU A 191 10.26 -19.93 -0.57
CA GLU A 191 11.42 -20.81 -0.44
C GLU A 191 12.17 -20.58 0.88
N ASP A 192 12.21 -19.33 1.38
CA ASP A 192 12.73 -19.04 2.72
C ASP A 192 11.87 -19.67 3.83
N MET A 193 10.55 -19.66 3.68
CA MET A 193 9.63 -20.35 4.61
C MET A 193 9.90 -21.85 4.66
N LYS A 194 10.12 -22.51 3.50
CA LYS A 194 10.46 -23.95 3.44
C LYS A 194 11.80 -24.26 4.11
N ARG A 195 12.72 -23.29 4.15
CA ARG A 195 14.02 -23.39 4.83
C ARG A 195 13.98 -22.99 6.29
N SER A 196 12.83 -22.52 6.78
CA SER A 196 12.65 -22.14 8.19
C SER A 196 12.81 -23.36 9.11
N PRO A 197 13.31 -23.20 10.34
CA PRO A 197 13.33 -24.27 11.34
C PRO A 197 11.93 -24.80 11.68
N ASP A 198 10.92 -23.93 11.60
CA ASP A 198 9.54 -24.28 11.88
C ASP A 198 8.89 -24.96 10.67
N PRO A 199 8.09 -26.02 10.90
CA PRO A 199 7.39 -26.70 9.82
C PRO A 199 6.43 -25.73 9.13
N PRO A 200 6.36 -25.73 7.79
CA PRO A 200 5.39 -24.93 7.06
C PRO A 200 3.96 -25.23 7.54
N GLU A 201 3.15 -24.18 7.65
CA GLU A 201 1.72 -24.30 7.92
C GLU A 201 0.90 -24.06 6.66
N GLU A 202 -0.37 -24.45 6.68
CA GLU A 202 -1.29 -24.36 5.54
C GLU A 202 -1.61 -22.93 5.08
N LEU A 203 -1.60 -21.96 6.00
CA LEU A 203 -2.07 -20.59 5.72
C LEU A 203 -1.27 -19.90 4.59
N PRO A 204 0.08 -19.87 4.60
CA PRO A 204 0.89 -19.38 3.48
C PRO A 204 0.55 -20.00 2.13
N PHE A 205 0.33 -21.32 2.06
CA PHE A 205 -0.02 -22.01 0.80
C PHE A 205 -1.36 -21.53 0.25
N ARG A 206 -2.38 -21.38 1.11
CA ARG A 206 -3.67 -20.83 0.70
C ARG A 206 -3.56 -19.42 0.13
N VAL A 207 -2.66 -18.60 0.67
CA VAL A 207 -2.38 -17.25 0.16
C VAL A 207 -1.72 -17.33 -1.22
N LEU A 208 -0.70 -18.18 -1.38
CA LEU A 208 0.01 -18.38 -2.64
C LEU A 208 -0.91 -18.89 -3.75
N LEU A 209 -1.65 -19.97 -3.51
CA LEU A 209 -2.53 -20.57 -4.54
C LEU A 209 -3.63 -19.62 -5.01
N LYS A 210 -4.11 -18.74 -4.12
CA LYS A 210 -5.05 -17.68 -4.48
C LYS A 210 -4.39 -16.53 -5.24
N GLY A 211 -3.21 -16.07 -4.80
CA GLY A 211 -2.53 -14.94 -5.44
C GLY A 211 -1.83 -15.30 -6.75
N LEU A 212 -1.50 -16.57 -6.96
CA LEU A 212 -0.86 -17.10 -8.17
C LEU A 212 -1.86 -17.62 -9.21
N LEU A 213 -3.16 -17.32 -9.09
CA LEU A 213 -4.14 -17.63 -10.14
C LEU A 213 -3.71 -17.13 -11.54
N PRO A 214 -3.12 -15.92 -11.70
CA PRO A 214 -2.61 -15.47 -12.99
C PRO A 214 -1.31 -16.17 -13.45
N HIS A 215 -0.69 -16.99 -12.59
CA HIS A 215 0.62 -17.61 -12.80
C HIS A 215 0.56 -19.13 -12.59
N PRO A 216 -0.07 -19.88 -13.52
CA PRO A 216 -0.38 -21.30 -13.33
C PRO A 216 0.86 -22.18 -13.09
N LEU A 217 2.00 -21.85 -13.71
CA LEU A 217 3.25 -22.60 -13.51
C LEU A 217 3.75 -22.53 -12.05
N LEU A 218 3.73 -21.34 -11.45
CA LEU A 218 4.13 -21.15 -10.05
C LEU A 218 3.09 -21.76 -9.12
N ARG A 219 1.81 -21.60 -9.44
CA ARG A 219 0.69 -22.18 -8.69
C ARG A 219 0.78 -23.70 -8.61
N ASN A 220 1.02 -24.37 -9.73
CA ASN A 220 1.12 -25.83 -9.79
C ASN A 220 2.29 -26.35 -8.96
N ARG A 221 3.43 -25.65 -8.96
CA ARG A 221 4.56 -25.97 -8.10
C ARG A 221 4.19 -25.90 -6.61
N VAL A 222 3.55 -24.81 -6.19
CA VAL A 222 3.09 -24.65 -4.79
C VAL A 222 2.04 -25.72 -4.42
N LYS A 223 1.17 -26.09 -5.36
CA LYS A 223 0.16 -27.14 -5.16
C LYS A 223 0.81 -28.51 -4.95
N GLN A 224 1.79 -28.86 -5.79
CA GLN A 224 2.56 -30.09 -5.65
C GLN A 224 3.30 -30.12 -4.31
N ASP A 225 4.01 -29.04 -3.97
CA ASP A 225 4.70 -28.91 -2.68
C ASP A 225 3.73 -29.08 -1.49
N PHE A 226 2.49 -28.58 -1.61
CA PHE A 226 1.47 -28.75 -0.56
C PHE A 226 1.03 -30.22 -0.42
N GLU A 227 0.75 -30.90 -1.52
CA GLU A 227 0.32 -32.31 -1.53
C GLU A 227 1.42 -33.22 -0.96
N GLU A 228 2.69 -32.92 -1.26
CA GLU A 228 3.86 -33.64 -0.71
C GLU A 228 4.02 -33.42 0.81
N LEU A 229 3.78 -32.20 1.29
CA LEU A 229 3.92 -31.86 2.71
C LEU A 229 2.71 -32.25 3.56
N PHE A 230 1.51 -32.28 2.98
CA PHE A 230 0.25 -32.56 3.68
C PHE A 230 -0.58 -33.62 2.94
N PRO A 231 -0.12 -34.89 2.86
CA PRO A 231 -0.78 -35.93 2.06
C PRO A 231 -2.21 -36.25 2.53
N GLU A 232 -2.53 -35.98 3.81
CA GLU A 232 -3.85 -36.20 4.38
C GLU A 232 -4.80 -34.99 4.21
N ARG A 233 -4.30 -33.85 3.72
CA ARG A 233 -5.08 -32.62 3.56
C ARG A 233 -5.31 -32.32 2.10
N HIS A 234 -6.56 -32.14 1.72
CA HIS A 234 -6.92 -31.68 0.38
C HIS A 234 -7.14 -30.16 0.40
N ILE A 235 -6.38 -29.42 -0.40
CA ILE A 235 -6.61 -27.98 -0.58
C ILE A 235 -7.88 -27.76 -1.41
N TYR A 236 -8.78 -26.90 -0.93
CA TYR A 236 -9.95 -26.50 -1.71
C TYR A 236 -9.49 -25.66 -2.92
N ASP A 237 -9.52 -26.28 -4.10
CA ASP A 237 -9.16 -25.70 -5.39
C ASP A 237 -10.43 -25.54 -6.24
N PRO A 238 -11.18 -24.43 -6.11
CA PRO A 238 -12.38 -24.22 -6.91
C PRO A 238 -12.02 -24.07 -8.39
N PRO A 239 -12.79 -24.66 -9.32
CA PRO A 239 -12.50 -24.62 -10.74
C PRO A 239 -12.36 -23.18 -11.26
N GLU A 240 -11.39 -22.99 -12.15
CA GLU A 240 -10.93 -21.69 -12.68
C GLU A 240 -12.08 -20.84 -13.28
N GLU A 241 -13.16 -21.50 -13.71
CA GLU A 241 -14.36 -20.93 -14.34
C GLU A 241 -15.16 -19.98 -13.43
N ILE A 242 -14.95 -20.01 -12.11
CA ILE A 242 -15.71 -19.15 -11.17
C ILE A 242 -15.18 -17.69 -11.15
N PHE A 243 -13.95 -17.45 -11.62
CA PHE A 243 -13.32 -16.13 -11.62
C PHE A 243 -13.25 -15.55 -13.04
N GLY A 244 -14.41 -15.41 -13.70
CA GLY A 244 -14.54 -14.88 -15.04
C GLY A 244 -13.66 -13.64 -15.30
N MET A 245 -12.55 -13.85 -16.00
CA MET A 245 -11.79 -12.80 -16.66
C MET A 245 -12.24 -12.78 -18.12
N HIS A 246 -13.22 -11.92 -18.41
CA HIS A 246 -13.50 -11.38 -19.73
C HIS A 246 -13.15 -9.90 -19.75
#